data_AF-V8N4C4-F1
#
_entry.id   AF-V8N4C4-F1
#
_cell.length_a   1.000
_cell.length_b   1.000
_cell.length_c   1.000
_cell.angle_alpha   90.00
_cell.angle_beta   90.00
_cell.angle_gamma   90.00
#
_symmetry.space_group_name_H-M   'P 1'
#
loop_
_entity.id
_entity.type
_entity.pdbx_description
1 polymer ?
#
loop_
_entity_poly.entity_id
_entity_poly.type
_entity_poly.pdbx_seq_one_letter_code
_entity_poly.pdbx_strand_id
1 'polypeptide(L)'
;MRESLKKLKDIVYPHLVLTGAIQVADKVSSGKSSVLVHCSDGWDRTTQLTSLAMLMLDSYYRTIVGFEVLVEKEWISFGHKFAS
;
A
#
# COMPACT_ATOMS: atom_id res chain seq x y z
N MET A 1 11.09 28.52 -4.54
CA MET A 1 9.68 28.22 -4.17
C MET A 1 9.17 26.91 -4.77
N ARG A 2 9.20 26.68 -6.10
CA ARG A 2 8.75 25.42 -6.72
C ARG A 2 9.54 24.18 -6.26
N GLU A 3 10.84 24.33 -6.06
CA GLU A 3 11.73 23.24 -5.64
C GLU A 3 11.52 22.83 -4.18
N SER A 4 11.25 23.80 -3.30
CA SER A 4 10.86 23.58 -1.91
C SER A 4 9.52 22.84 -1.81
N LEU A 5 8.55 23.16 -2.69
CA LEU A 5 7.27 22.45 -2.76
C LEU A 5 7.42 21.01 -3.26
N LYS A 6 8.35 20.75 -4.18
CA LYS A 6 8.62 19.39 -4.68
C LYS A 6 9.22 18.49 -3.58
N LYS A 7 10.24 18.99 -2.88
CA LYS A 7 10.81 18.30 -1.70
C LYS A 7 9.78 17.99 -0.62
N LEU A 8 8.81 18.90 -0.42
CA LEU A 8 7.74 18.66 0.55
C LEU A 8 6.84 17.49 0.11
N LYS A 9 6.52 17.39 -1.18
CA LYS A 9 5.69 16.30 -1.72
C LYS A 9 6.39 14.94 -1.62
N ASP A 10 7.70 14.90 -1.83
CA ASP A 10 8.50 13.66 -1.74
C ASP A 10 8.44 13.02 -0.34
N ILE A 11 8.22 13.82 0.70
CA ILE A 11 8.08 13.35 2.08
C ILE A 11 6.61 13.13 2.45
N VAL A 12 5.74 14.08 2.08
CA VAL A 12 4.33 14.06 2.49
C VAL A 12 3.58 12.88 1.86
N TYR A 13 3.83 12.56 0.59
CA TYR A 13 3.08 11.50 -0.08
C TYR A 13 3.38 10.11 0.52
N PRO A 14 4.65 9.65 0.66
CA PRO A 14 4.94 8.38 1.32
C PRO A 14 4.43 8.34 2.77
N HIS A 15 4.51 9.46 3.50
CA HIS A 15 3.99 9.53 4.87
C HIS A 15 2.49 9.25 4.93
N LEU A 16 1.70 9.84 4.02
CA LEU A 16 0.27 9.62 3.95
C LEU A 16 -0.08 8.17 3.61
N VAL A 17 0.62 7.58 2.64
CA VAL A 17 0.41 6.19 2.23
C VAL A 17 0.74 5.22 3.37
N LEU A 18 1.87 5.41 4.04
CA LEU A 18 2.27 4.59 5.19
C LEU A 18 1.28 4.74 6.35
N THR A 19 0.84 5.97 6.65
CA THR A 19 -0.15 6.21 7.71
C THR A 19 -1.47 5.51 7.40
N GLY A 20 -1.96 5.57 6.16
CA GLY A 20 -3.16 4.85 5.74
C GLY A 20 -3.01 3.34 5.87
N ALA A 21 -1.88 2.78 5.46
CA ALA A 21 -1.62 1.34 5.58
C ALA A 21 -1.56 0.89 7.06
N ILE A 22 -0.97 1.69 7.95
CA ILE A 22 -0.96 1.44 9.40
C ILE A 22 -2.38 1.42 9.95
N GLN A 23 -3.25 2.35 9.54
CA GLN A 23 -4.65 2.37 9.99
C GLN A 23 -5.41 1.11 9.53
N VAL A 24 -5.18 0.66 8.30
CA VAL A 24 -5.73 -0.60 7.77
C VAL A 24 -5.25 -1.78 8.61
N ALA A 25 -3.93 -1.89 8.82
CA ALA A 25 -3.34 -2.98 9.59
C ALA A 25 -3.81 -3.00 11.05
N ASP A 26 -3.86 -1.86 11.71
CA ASP A 26 -4.32 -1.75 13.11
C ASP A 26 -5.80 -2.12 13.25
N LYS A 27 -6.65 -1.68 12.32
CA LYS A 27 -8.08 -2.01 12.36
C LYS A 27 -8.34 -3.51 12.21
N VAL A 28 -7.50 -4.20 11.43
CA VAL A 28 -7.53 -5.66 11.27
C VAL A 28 -6.95 -6.36 12.50
N SER A 29 -5.73 -5.98 12.92
CA SER A 29 -4.98 -6.67 13.98
C SER A 29 -5.53 -6.41 15.37
N SER A 30 -5.65 -5.14 15.76
CA SER A 30 -6.08 -4.70 17.09
C SER A 30 -7.60 -4.59 17.14
N GLY A 31 -8.19 -3.98 16.12
CA GLY A 31 -9.63 -3.73 16.05
C GLY A 31 -10.48 -4.96 15.72
N LYS A 32 -9.86 -6.09 15.36
CA LYS A 32 -10.52 -7.36 14.97
C LYS A 32 -11.66 -7.17 13.97
N SER A 33 -11.53 -6.18 13.10
CA SER A 33 -12.56 -5.76 12.16
C SER A 33 -12.13 -6.04 10.73
N SER A 34 -13.09 -6.39 9.87
CA SER A 34 -12.86 -6.41 8.42
C SER A 34 -12.82 -4.98 7.88
N VAL A 35 -11.99 -4.75 6.85
CA VAL A 35 -11.80 -3.43 6.22
C VAL A 35 -11.98 -3.55 4.71
N LEU A 36 -12.66 -2.58 4.10
CA LEU A 36 -12.74 -2.42 2.65
C LEU A 36 -11.83 -1.26 2.26
N VAL A 37 -10.81 -1.54 1.44
CA VAL A 37 -9.91 -0.51 0.89
C VAL A 37 -10.30 -0.29 -0.57
N HIS A 38 -10.63 0.95 -0.92
CA HIS A 38 -10.87 1.33 -2.31
C HIS A 38 -10.33 2.72 -2.61
N CYS A 39 -10.09 3.01 -3.88
CA CYS A 39 -9.90 4.37 -4.39
C CYS A 39 -10.89 4.63 -5.53
N SER A 40 -10.58 5.54 -6.46
CA SER A 40 -11.43 5.81 -7.63
C SER A 40 -11.53 4.56 -8.53
N ASP A 41 -10.42 4.18 -9.14
CA ASP A 41 -10.36 3.09 -10.12
C ASP A 41 -9.79 1.80 -9.52
N GLY A 42 -9.28 1.85 -8.30
CA GLY A 42 -8.86 0.66 -7.55
C GLY A 42 -7.45 0.13 -7.85
N TRP A 43 -6.73 0.62 -8.87
CA TRP A 43 -5.50 -0.01 -9.36
C TRP A 43 -4.18 0.67 -8.94
N ASP A 44 -4.22 1.79 -8.22
CA ASP A 44 -3.03 2.52 -7.79
C ASP A 44 -2.97 2.63 -6.25
N ARG A 45 -3.66 3.62 -5.66
CA ARG A 45 -3.66 3.83 -4.21
C ARG A 45 -4.18 2.63 -3.40
N THR A 46 -5.16 1.88 -3.92
CA THR A 46 -5.62 0.65 -3.25
C THR A 46 -4.47 -0.34 -3.13
N THR A 47 -3.79 -0.65 -4.23
CA THR A 47 -2.65 -1.56 -4.28
C THR A 47 -1.54 -1.13 -3.32
N GLN A 48 -1.23 0.17 -3.24
CA GLN A 48 -0.24 0.68 -2.27
C GLN A 48 -0.65 0.38 -0.82
N LEU A 49 -1.90 0.67 -0.46
CA LEU A 49 -2.40 0.48 0.91
C LEU A 49 -2.52 -0.99 1.29
N THR A 50 -3.06 -1.85 0.41
CA THR A 50 -3.28 -3.27 0.71
C THR A 50 -1.95 -4.02 0.80
N SER A 51 -1.01 -3.78 -0.11
CA SER A 51 0.30 -4.45 -0.08
C SER A 51 1.13 -4.07 1.17
N LEU A 52 1.15 -2.80 1.55
CA LEU A 52 1.83 -2.35 2.77
C LEU A 52 1.18 -2.90 4.04
N ALA A 53 -0.15 -2.91 4.12
CA ALA A 53 -0.85 -3.50 5.26
C ALA A 53 -0.56 -5.00 5.38
N MET A 54 -0.51 -5.74 4.27
CA MET A 54 -0.16 -7.16 4.28
C MET A 54 1.29 -7.41 4.70
N LEU A 55 2.25 -6.57 4.32
CA LEU A 55 3.63 -6.65 4.82
C LEU A 55 3.72 -6.47 6.34
N MET A 56 2.85 -5.65 6.92
CA MET A 56 2.79 -5.44 8.38
C MET A 56 2.14 -6.62 9.10
N LEU A 57 1.10 -7.22 8.50
CA LEU A 57 0.27 -8.24 9.12
C LEU A 57 0.79 -9.67 8.95
N ASP A 58 1.43 -9.99 7.83
CA ASP A 58 1.83 -11.34 7.48
C ASP A 58 3.36 -11.41 7.25
N SER A 59 4.04 -12.23 8.06
CA SER A 59 5.49 -12.42 7.95
C SER A 59 5.92 -13.12 6.66
N TYR A 60 5.03 -13.89 6.03
CA TYR A 60 5.32 -14.56 4.76
C TYR A 60 5.73 -13.56 3.68
N TYR A 61 4.98 -12.47 3.52
CA TYR A 61 5.26 -11.45 2.51
C TYR A 61 6.57 -10.66 2.75
N ARG A 62 7.23 -10.84 3.91
CA ARG A 62 8.55 -10.28 4.20
C ARG A 62 9.73 -11.21 3.84
N THR A 63 9.44 -12.39 3.31
CA THR A 63 10.44 -13.24 2.65
C THR A 63 10.62 -12.81 1.19
N ILE A 64 11.74 -13.17 0.54
CA ILE A 64 11.96 -12.85 -0.89
C ILE A 64 10.83 -13.43 -1.74
N VAL A 65 10.57 -14.74 -1.60
CA VAL A 65 9.51 -15.44 -2.36
C VAL A 65 8.13 -14.87 -2.04
N GLY A 66 7.84 -14.58 -0.76
CA GLY A 66 6.57 -13.99 -0.38
C GLY A 66 6.40 -12.57 -0.93
N PHE A 67 7.46 -11.78 -0.99
CA PHE A 67 7.40 -10.44 -1.58
C PHE A 67 7.15 -10.50 -3.09
N GLU A 68 7.77 -11.44 -3.81
CA GLU A 68 7.46 -11.70 -5.23
C GLU A 68 5.98 -12.05 -5.42
N VAL A 69 5.46 -12.96 -4.58
CA VAL A 69 4.03 -13.32 -4.60
C VAL A 69 3.14 -12.12 -4.29
N LEU A 70 3.53 -11.24 -3.37
CA LEU A 70 2.79 -10.02 -3.06
C LEU A 70 2.71 -9.07 -4.26
N VAL A 71 3.81 -8.92 -5.00
CA VAL A 71 3.87 -8.09 -6.22
C VAL A 71 2.99 -8.70 -7.31
N GLU A 72 3.14 -9.99 -7.60
CA GLU A 72 2.32 -10.72 -8.57
C GLU A 72 0.83 -10.64 -8.24
N LYS A 73 0.49 -10.74 -6.95
CA LYS A 73 -0.89 -10.68 -6.46
C LYS A 73 -1.45 -9.25 -6.54
N GLU A 74 -0.95 -8.32 -5.74
CA GLU A 74 -1.63 -7.02 -5.52
C GLU A 74 -1.37 -6.00 -6.62
N TRP A 75 -0.27 -6.16 -7.36
CA TRP A 75 0.12 -5.19 -8.36
C TRP A 75 -0.19 -5.71 -9.76
N ILE A 76 0.33 -6.89 -10.12
CA ILE A 76 0.19 -7.40 -11.49
C ILE A 76 -1.23 -7.95 -11.71
N SER A 77 -1.67 -8.91 -10.90
CA SER A 77 -2.97 -9.58 -11.09
C SER A 77 -4.15 -8.63 -10.86
N PHE A 78 -4.01 -7.66 -9.96
CA PHE A 78 -5.03 -6.63 -9.70
C PHE A 78 -4.95 -5.42 -10.65
N GLY A 79 -4.09 -5.48 -11.68
CA GLY A 79 -4.17 -4.60 -12.84
C GLY A 79 -3.54 -3.22 -12.68
N HIS A 80 -2.52 -3.08 -11.81
CA HIS A 80 -1.70 -1.88 -11.81
C HIS A 80 -1.10 -1.66 -13.21
N LYS A 81 -1.33 -0.51 -13.84
CA LYS A 81 -0.78 -0.22 -15.18
C LYS A 81 0.67 0.21 -15.05
N PHE A 82 1.56 -0.78 -15.02
CA PHE A 82 3.01 -0.59 -15.02
C PHE A 82 3.51 0.10 -16.28
N ALA A 83 2.86 -0.16 -17.42
CA ALA A 83 3.12 0.50 -18.69
C ALA A 83 1.99 1.49 -19.01
N SER A 84 2.38 2.67 -19.49
CA SER A 84 1.49 3.71 -20.02
C SER A 84 1.29 3.55 -21.53
#